data_AF-A0A848TGX4-F1
#
_entry.id   AF-A0A848TGX4-F1
#
_cell.length_a   1.000
_cell.length_b   1.000
_cell.length_c   1.000
_cell.angle_alpha   90.00
_cell.angle_beta   90.00
_cell.angle_gamma   90.00
#
_symmetry.space_group_name_H-M   'P 1'
#
loop_
_entity.id
_entity.type
_entity.pdbx_description
1 polymer ?
#
loop_
_entity_poly.entity_id
_entity_poly.type
_entity_poly.pdbx_seq_one_letter_code
_entity_poly.pdbx_strand_id
1 'polypeptide(L)'
;MKTLTATLAVLALGTGAAIAESHTMGEGMSSEEMSSMQGNLIRSRDITGGNIYTMVADDDSWDSTVMWNDIGADWNNIGEIEDLVLSKDGKVTGIVAEVGGFLDIADKHVVVSVDDLNLVAVDDRTYAYVTRLTEEQLESMQGVDEGFWN
;
A
#
# COMPACT_ATOMS: atom_id res chain seq x y z
N MET A 1 4.50 2.54 -68.77
CA MET A 1 3.63 3.73 -68.91
C MET A 1 2.18 3.30 -68.85
N LYS A 2 1.44 3.80 -67.86
CA LYS A 2 0.00 4.14 -67.88
C LYS A 2 -0.42 4.39 -66.43
N THR A 3 -0.30 5.66 -66.05
CA THR A 3 -0.87 6.23 -64.83
C THR A 3 -2.39 6.25 -64.96
N LEU A 4 -3.10 5.93 -63.87
CA LEU A 4 -4.52 6.25 -63.72
C LEU A 4 -4.69 7.00 -62.40
N THR A 5 -4.99 8.29 -62.54
CA THR A 5 -5.43 9.21 -61.50
C THR A 5 -6.94 9.38 -61.66
N ALA A 6 -7.70 9.20 -60.58
CA ALA A 6 -8.99 9.84 -60.28
C ALA A 6 -9.59 9.14 -59.04
N THR A 7 -10.30 9.75 -58.09
CA THR A 7 -10.61 11.13 -57.67
C THR A 7 -11.33 10.98 -56.31
N LEU A 8 -11.22 11.99 -55.44
CA LEU A 8 -12.07 12.38 -54.28
C LEU A 8 -13.48 11.73 -54.17
N ALA A 9 -14.15 11.61 -53.02
CA ALA A 9 -13.93 12.00 -51.61
C ALA A 9 -15.10 11.38 -50.80
N VAL A 10 -14.90 11.10 -49.51
CA VAL A 10 -15.97 11.27 -48.51
C VAL A 10 -15.37 11.92 -47.27
N LEU A 11 -15.69 13.20 -47.11
CA LEU A 11 -15.50 13.97 -45.90
C LEU A 11 -16.63 13.57 -44.94
N ALA A 12 -16.35 12.75 -43.94
CA ALA A 12 -17.24 12.58 -42.81
C ALA A 12 -16.72 13.46 -41.66
N LEU A 13 -17.20 14.70 -41.63
CA LEU A 13 -17.13 15.54 -40.44
C LEU A 13 -18.12 14.97 -39.42
N GLY A 14 -17.62 14.11 -38.55
CA GLY A 14 -18.35 13.58 -37.40
C GLY A 14 -17.44 13.65 -36.20
N THR A 15 -17.82 14.49 -35.24
CA THR A 15 -17.19 14.65 -33.92
C THR A 15 -17.05 13.30 -33.22
N GLY A 16 -15.82 12.88 -32.98
CA GLY A 16 -15.52 11.67 -32.22
C GLY A 16 -14.03 11.38 -32.31
N ALA A 17 -13.26 11.91 -31.37
CA ALA A 17 -11.91 11.43 -31.14
C ALA A 17 -12.01 9.95 -30.73
N ALA A 18 -11.83 9.04 -31.68
CA ALA A 18 -11.52 7.66 -31.36
C ALA A 18 -10.04 7.63 -30.98
N ILE A 19 -9.74 8.03 -29.75
CA ILE A 19 -8.49 7.65 -29.09
C ILE A 19 -8.66 6.16 -28.80
N ALA A 20 -8.11 5.32 -29.68
CA ALA A 20 -7.87 3.94 -29.33
C ALA A 20 -6.75 3.97 -28.28
N GLU A 21 -7.13 3.89 -27.00
CA GLU A 21 -6.21 3.75 -25.88
C GLU A 21 -5.36 2.49 -26.09
N SER A 22 -4.15 2.68 -26.63
CA SER A 22 -3.07 1.76 -26.35
C SER A 22 -2.70 1.96 -24.89
N HIS A 23 -2.86 0.93 -24.07
CA HIS A 23 -2.35 0.90 -22.70
C HIS A 23 -0.85 1.22 -22.70
N THR A 24 -0.52 2.49 -22.48
CA THR A 24 0.83 2.97 -22.24
C THR A 24 1.05 2.94 -20.74
N MET A 25 1.73 1.90 -20.25
CA MET A 25 2.33 1.96 -18.93
C MET A 25 3.52 2.92 -19.03
N GLY A 26 3.31 4.21 -18.77
CA GLY A 26 4.36 5.21 -18.94
C GLY A 26 4.00 6.66 -18.66
N GLU A 27 2.72 7.04 -18.63
CA GLU A 27 2.31 8.37 -18.17
C GLU A 27 1.83 8.28 -16.72
N GLY A 28 2.52 8.98 -15.82
CA GLY A 28 2.07 9.14 -14.44
C GLY A 28 0.69 9.80 -14.41
N MET A 29 -0.13 9.42 -13.44
CA MET A 29 -1.50 9.94 -13.30
C MET A 29 -1.45 11.46 -13.06
N SER A 30 -2.30 12.22 -13.74
CA SER A 30 -2.39 13.66 -13.54
C SER A 30 -2.94 14.01 -12.15
N SER A 31 -2.71 15.24 -11.70
CA SER A 31 -3.28 15.76 -10.44
C SER A 31 -4.80 15.71 -10.44
N GLU A 32 -5.42 15.96 -11.59
CA GLU A 32 -6.87 15.96 -11.77
C GLU A 32 -7.42 14.53 -11.66
N GLU A 33 -6.74 13.56 -12.27
CA GLU A 33 -7.09 12.14 -12.16
C GLU A 33 -6.91 11.64 -10.72
N MET A 34 -5.80 11.95 -10.05
CA MET A 34 -5.61 11.60 -8.64
C MET A 34 -6.67 12.23 -7.73
N SER A 35 -7.07 13.49 -8.00
CA SER A 35 -8.15 14.14 -7.26
C SER A 35 -9.51 13.47 -7.51
N SER A 36 -9.72 12.87 -8.69
CA SER A 36 -10.94 12.12 -9.00
C SER A 36 -10.97 10.72 -8.40
N MET A 37 -9.80 10.16 -8.04
CA MET A 37 -9.66 8.90 -7.30
C MET A 37 -9.83 9.06 -5.79
N GLN A 38 -10.47 10.14 -5.34
CA GLN A 38 -10.72 10.39 -3.94
C GLN A 38 -11.48 9.20 -3.31
N GLY A 39 -10.87 8.54 -2.33
CA GLY A 39 -11.37 7.30 -1.72
C GLY A 39 -10.65 6.02 -2.17
N ASN A 40 -9.81 6.09 -3.20
CA ASN A 40 -9.04 4.94 -3.72
C ASN A 40 -7.53 5.09 -3.52
N LEU A 41 -7.09 6.20 -2.90
CA LEU A 41 -5.70 6.50 -2.57
C LEU A 41 -5.54 6.59 -1.06
N ILE A 42 -4.47 6.00 -0.54
CA ILE A 42 -4.12 6.02 0.88
C ILE A 42 -2.89 6.90 1.06
N ARG A 43 -2.94 7.86 1.99
CA ARG A 43 -1.77 8.69 2.32
C ARG A 43 -0.95 7.96 3.36
N SER A 44 0.38 8.10 3.31
CA SER A 44 1.26 7.52 4.35
C SER A 44 0.87 7.96 5.76
N ARG A 45 0.51 9.24 5.93
CA ARG A 45 0.06 9.80 7.22
C ARG A 45 -1.21 9.17 7.81
N ASP A 46 -1.99 8.49 6.97
CA ASP A 46 -3.22 7.80 7.38
C ASP A 46 -2.90 6.37 7.88
N ILE A 47 -1.66 5.90 7.66
CA ILE A 47 -1.12 4.60 8.11
C ILE A 47 -0.13 4.79 9.27
N THR A 48 0.82 5.73 9.14
CA THR A 48 1.80 6.03 10.20
C THR A 48 1.10 6.55 11.44
N GLY A 49 1.47 6.04 12.61
CA GLY A 49 0.80 6.21 13.87
C GLY A 49 -0.44 5.33 14.07
N GLY A 50 -0.70 4.41 13.12
CA GLY A 50 -1.75 3.40 13.24
C GLY A 50 -1.29 2.21 14.09
N ASN A 51 -2.25 1.51 14.69
CA ASN A 51 -1.96 0.34 15.51
C ASN A 51 -1.54 -0.87 14.66
N ILE A 52 -0.75 -1.75 15.29
CA ILE A 52 -0.43 -3.07 14.78
C ILE A 52 -1.14 -4.10 15.65
N TYR A 53 -1.90 -4.98 15.02
CA TYR A 53 -2.59 -6.08 15.66
C TYR A 53 -1.97 -7.42 15.31
N THR A 54 -2.07 -8.39 16.21
CA THR A 54 -1.78 -9.79 15.92
C THR A 54 -3.06 -10.62 15.96
N MET A 55 -3.13 -11.63 15.09
CA MET A 55 -4.19 -12.62 15.09
C MET A 55 -3.62 -14.03 15.19
N VAL A 56 -4.38 -14.95 15.77
CA VAL A 56 -4.05 -16.37 15.71
C VAL A 56 -4.34 -16.87 14.30
N ALA A 57 -3.28 -17.03 13.50
CA ALA A 57 -3.34 -17.64 12.19
C ALA A 57 -2.38 -18.83 12.11
N ASP A 58 -2.84 -19.94 11.53
CA ASP A 58 -1.93 -21.01 11.13
C ASP A 58 -1.05 -20.49 9.99
N ASP A 59 0.27 -20.74 10.07
CA ASP A 59 1.28 -20.26 9.09
C ASP A 59 0.88 -20.56 7.64
N ASP A 60 0.34 -21.76 7.38
CA ASP A 60 -0.08 -22.22 6.05
C ASP A 60 -1.37 -21.54 5.51
N SER A 61 -2.03 -20.70 6.32
CA SER A 61 -3.30 -20.05 5.97
C SER A 61 -3.19 -18.55 5.69
N TRP A 62 -1.99 -17.97 5.87
CA TRP A 62 -1.80 -16.54 5.69
C TRP A 62 -1.80 -16.13 4.22
N ASP A 63 -2.59 -15.10 3.90
CA ASP A 63 -2.61 -14.44 2.60
C ASP A 63 -2.43 -12.93 2.82
N SER A 64 -1.30 -12.39 2.37
CA SER A 64 -0.92 -10.98 2.49
C SER A 64 -1.67 -10.05 1.53
N THR A 65 -2.50 -10.60 0.64
CA THR A 65 -3.33 -9.82 -0.28
C THR A 65 -4.69 -9.45 0.30
N VAL A 66 -4.99 -9.95 1.51
CA VAL A 66 -6.27 -9.72 2.17
C VAL A 66 -6.31 -8.31 2.77
N MET A 67 -7.39 -7.60 2.48
CA MET A 67 -7.71 -6.32 3.09
C MET A 67 -8.87 -6.50 4.05
N TRP A 68 -8.72 -5.96 5.26
CA TRP A 68 -9.77 -5.99 6.28
C TRP A 68 -10.47 -4.64 6.36
N ASN A 69 -11.77 -4.66 6.68
CA ASN A 69 -12.59 -3.45 6.81
C ASN A 69 -12.96 -3.16 8.28
N ASP A 70 -12.46 -3.97 9.21
CA ASP A 70 -12.68 -3.79 10.64
C ASP A 70 -11.62 -4.58 11.43
N ILE A 71 -11.43 -4.21 12.70
CA ILE A 71 -10.57 -4.91 13.64
C ILE A 71 -11.29 -6.17 14.15
N GLY A 72 -10.61 -7.32 14.08
CA GLY A 72 -11.13 -8.56 14.63
C GLY A 72 -11.34 -8.48 16.15
N ALA A 73 -12.45 -9.04 16.63
CA ALA A 73 -12.82 -8.97 18.05
C ALA A 73 -11.80 -9.64 18.99
N ASP A 74 -11.06 -10.63 18.50
CA ASP A 74 -10.06 -11.40 19.24
C ASP A 74 -8.62 -10.98 18.92
N TRP A 75 -8.42 -9.88 18.18
CA TRP A 75 -7.09 -9.38 17.85
C TRP A 75 -6.51 -8.58 19.01
N ASN A 76 -5.20 -8.74 19.24
CA ASN A 76 -4.49 -8.00 20.29
C ASN A 76 -3.63 -6.93 19.63
N ASN A 77 -3.69 -5.70 20.16
CA ASN A 77 -2.74 -4.65 19.80
C ASN A 77 -1.38 -4.99 20.40
N ILE A 78 -0.33 -4.89 19.58
CA ILE A 78 1.05 -5.24 19.91
C ILE A 78 2.04 -4.10 19.62
N GLY A 79 1.57 -2.95 19.11
CA GLY A 79 2.46 -1.85 18.75
C GLY A 79 1.86 -0.80 17.83
N GLU A 80 2.73 0.06 17.30
CA GLU A 80 2.41 1.21 16.44
C GLU A 80 3.29 1.20 15.17
N ILE A 81 2.76 1.77 14.09
CA ILE A 81 3.44 1.91 12.81
C ILE A 81 4.22 3.21 12.78
N GLU A 82 5.55 3.14 12.84
CA GLU A 82 6.40 4.33 12.81
C GLU A 82 6.59 4.88 11.41
N ASP A 83 6.90 4.02 10.44
CA ASP A 83 7.15 4.44 9.06
C ASP A 83 6.85 3.34 8.05
N LEU A 84 6.76 3.72 6.77
CA LEU A 84 6.67 2.82 5.64
C LEU A 84 8.05 2.62 5.00
N VAL A 85 8.40 1.36 4.74
CA VAL A 85 9.62 1.04 4.00
C VAL A 85 9.25 0.89 2.53
N LEU A 86 9.87 1.72 1.67
CA LEU A 86 9.65 1.69 0.24
C LEU A 86 10.86 1.12 -0.51
N SER A 87 10.58 0.32 -1.54
CA SER A 87 11.56 -0.06 -2.54
C SER A 87 11.95 1.16 -3.40
N LYS A 88 13.08 1.06 -4.12
CA LYS A 88 13.56 2.15 -5.00
C LYS A 88 12.61 2.49 -6.14
N ASP A 89 11.74 1.55 -6.53
CA ASP A 89 10.66 1.77 -7.51
C ASP A 89 9.37 2.31 -6.87
N GLY A 90 9.39 2.65 -5.57
CA GLY A 90 8.30 3.35 -4.88
C GLY A 90 7.19 2.45 -4.33
N LYS A 91 7.40 1.14 -4.24
CA LYS A 91 6.42 0.21 -3.67
C LYS A 91 6.66 0.05 -2.17
N VAL A 92 5.60 0.00 -1.39
CA VAL A 92 5.70 -0.38 0.02
C VAL A 92 6.15 -1.85 0.08
N THR A 93 7.27 -2.10 0.75
CA THR A 93 7.83 -3.44 0.95
C THR A 93 7.72 -3.90 2.40
N GLY A 94 7.36 -3.00 3.31
CA GLY A 94 7.22 -3.27 4.74
C GLY A 94 6.93 -2.01 5.53
N ILE A 95 6.95 -2.15 6.85
CA ILE A 95 6.81 -1.06 7.82
C ILE A 95 7.96 -1.11 8.83
N VAL A 96 8.24 0.03 9.45
CA VAL A 96 8.93 0.07 10.74
C VAL A 96 7.84 -0.04 11.81
N ALA A 97 7.87 -1.11 12.58
CA ALA A 97 6.96 -1.37 13.68
C ALA A 97 7.68 -1.05 14.99
N GLU A 98 7.08 -0.18 15.80
CA GLU A 98 7.38 -0.07 17.22
C GLU A 98 6.58 -1.14 17.96
N VAL A 99 7.28 -2.04 18.66
CA VAL A 99 6.68 -3.20 19.32
C VAL A 99 7.11 -3.25 20.79
N GLY A 100 6.15 -3.57 21.66
CA GLY A 100 6.39 -3.76 23.08
C GLY A 100 6.67 -2.45 23.84
N GLY A 101 7.29 -2.59 25.01
CA GLY A 101 7.57 -1.49 25.92
C GLY A 101 6.40 -1.15 26.86
N PHE A 102 6.68 -0.35 27.90
CA PHE A 102 5.67 0.15 28.84
C PHE A 102 5.75 1.67 28.88
N LEU A 103 4.77 2.36 28.29
CA LEU A 103 4.72 3.83 28.20
C LEU A 103 5.89 4.42 27.41
N ASP A 104 6.15 3.89 26.22
CA ASP A 104 7.23 4.33 25.31
C ASP A 104 8.62 4.20 25.93
N ILE A 105 8.78 3.22 26.84
CA ILE A 105 10.04 2.87 27.46
C ILE A 105 10.35 1.42 27.12
N ALA A 106 11.55 1.21 26.57
CA ALA A 106 12.04 -0.09 26.15
C ALA A 106 11.21 -0.73 25.02
N ASP A 107 10.59 0.12 24.21
CA ASP A 107 10.09 -0.22 22.90
C ASP A 107 11.21 -0.70 21.99
N LYS A 108 10.84 -1.46 20.96
CA LYS A 108 11.76 -1.93 19.95
C LYS A 108 11.21 -1.66 18.57
N HIS A 109 12.06 -1.04 17.75
CA HIS A 109 11.77 -0.80 16.35
C HIS A 109 12.27 -1.96 15.50
N VAL A 110 11.41 -2.54 14.67
CA VAL A 110 11.74 -3.64 13.77
C VAL A 110 11.13 -3.43 12.38
N VAL A 111 11.77 -3.97 11.34
CA VAL A 111 11.21 -3.92 9.98
C VAL A 111 10.40 -5.19 9.73
N VAL A 112 9.12 -5.02 9.42
CA VAL A 112 8.19 -6.13 9.11
C VAL A 112 7.86 -6.11 7.62
N SER A 113 7.97 -7.27 6.96
CA SER A 113 7.67 -7.41 5.53
C SER A 113 6.18 -7.23 5.27
N VAL A 114 5.82 -6.62 4.13
CA VAL A 114 4.42 -6.56 3.67
C VAL A 114 3.81 -7.96 3.46
N ASP A 115 4.65 -8.99 3.26
CA ASP A 115 4.18 -10.38 3.16
C ASP A 115 3.62 -10.93 4.48
N ASP A 116 3.95 -10.31 5.61
CA ASP A 116 3.45 -10.70 6.93
C ASP A 116 2.36 -9.73 7.44
N LEU A 117 1.86 -8.83 6.58
CA LEU A 117 0.97 -7.73 6.95
C LEU A 117 -0.26 -7.68 6.06
N ASN A 118 -1.42 -7.49 6.67
CA ASN A 118 -2.67 -7.18 5.99
C ASN A 118 -3.18 -5.81 6.47
N LEU A 119 -3.48 -4.92 5.52
CA LEU A 119 -3.97 -3.59 5.87
C LEU A 119 -5.43 -3.68 6.35
N VAL A 120 -5.75 -2.87 7.35
CA VAL A 120 -7.08 -2.79 7.94
C VAL A 120 -7.58 -1.35 7.85
N ALA A 121 -8.70 -1.15 7.15
CA ALA A 121 -9.40 0.13 7.19
C ALA A 121 -10.17 0.23 8.52
N VAL A 122 -9.72 1.11 9.42
CA VAL A 122 -10.37 1.33 10.72
C VAL A 122 -11.51 2.34 10.56
N ASP A 123 -11.27 3.40 9.79
CA ASP A 123 -12.26 4.39 9.37
C ASP A 123 -11.84 5.02 8.03
N ASP A 124 -12.55 6.05 7.56
CA ASP A 124 -12.29 6.73 6.28
C ASP A 124 -10.87 7.34 6.15
N ARG A 125 -10.15 7.50 7.26
CA ARG A 125 -8.88 8.24 7.37
C ARG A 125 -7.81 7.56 8.22
N THR A 126 -8.12 6.42 8.82
CA THR A 126 -7.21 5.72 9.74
C THR A 126 -7.07 4.28 9.30
N TYR A 127 -5.83 3.84 9.14
CA TYR A 127 -5.49 2.47 8.82
C TYR A 127 -4.65 1.85 9.94
N ALA A 128 -4.80 0.54 10.08
CA ALA A 128 -3.98 -0.30 10.93
C ALA A 128 -3.37 -1.43 10.09
N TYR A 129 -2.43 -2.17 10.66
CA TYR A 129 -2.00 -3.44 10.13
C TYR A 129 -2.38 -4.57 11.07
N VAL A 130 -2.67 -5.75 10.51
CA VAL A 130 -2.70 -7.00 11.25
C VAL A 130 -1.63 -7.94 10.71
N THR A 131 -0.97 -8.67 11.60
CA THR A 131 0.05 -9.67 11.27
C THR A 131 -0.27 -11.02 11.90
N ARG A 132 0.31 -12.07 11.33
CA ARG A 132 0.37 -13.42 11.91
C ARG A 132 1.47 -13.58 12.97
N LEU A 133 2.41 -12.63 13.04
CA LEU A 133 3.53 -12.67 13.97
C LEU A 133 3.07 -12.29 15.38
N THR A 134 3.61 -12.95 16.40
CA THR A 134 3.37 -12.57 17.80
C THR A 134 4.28 -11.41 18.20
N GLU A 135 3.90 -10.71 19.27
CA GLU A 135 4.72 -9.66 19.88
C GLU A 135 6.14 -10.16 20.18
N GLU A 136 6.26 -11.35 20.79
CA GLU A 136 7.56 -11.92 21.17
C GLU A 136 8.42 -12.28 19.94
N GLN A 137 7.80 -12.68 18.83
CA GLN A 137 8.50 -12.94 17.58
C GLN A 137 9.09 -11.65 17.02
N LEU A 138 8.31 -10.57 17.00
CA LEU A 138 8.76 -9.26 16.57
C LEU A 138 9.86 -8.71 17.50
N GLU A 139 9.68 -8.79 18.81
CA GLU A 139 10.70 -8.40 19.80
C GLU A 139 12.00 -9.19 19.65
N SER A 140 11.95 -10.40 19.09
CA SER A 140 13.13 -11.24 18.83
C SER A 140 13.83 -10.93 17.50
N MET A 141 13.23 -10.13 16.62
CA MET A 141 13.82 -9.75 15.34
C MET A 141 15.04 -8.84 15.53
N GLN A 142 15.79 -8.60 14.45
CA GLN A 142 16.84 -7.59 14.48
C GLN A 142 16.21 -6.20 14.62
N GLY A 143 16.58 -5.48 15.67
CA GLY A 143 16.14 -4.09 15.85
C GLY A 143 16.79 -3.17 14.82
N VAL A 144 16.06 -2.13 14.43
CA VAL A 144 16.57 -1.01 13.62
C VAL A 144 16.57 0.25 14.48
N ASP A 145 17.56 1.11 14.30
CA ASP A 145 17.59 2.45 14.90
C ASP A 145 17.44 3.51 13.80
N GLU A 146 17.18 4.76 14.17
CA GLU A 146 17.13 5.87 13.21
C GLU A 146 18.44 6.01 12.39
N GLY A 147 19.56 5.52 12.91
CA GLY A 147 20.85 5.50 12.25
C GLY A 147 20.98 4.45 11.14
N PHE A 148 20.12 3.44 11.13
CA PHE A 148 20.13 2.32 10.18
C PHE A 148 20.00 2.78 8.71
N TRP A 149 19.34 3.91 8.48
CA TRP A 149 19.02 4.42 7.15
C TRP A 149 20.02 5.46 6.59
N ASN A 150 21.08 5.78 7.34
CA ASN A 150 22.11 6.77 6.95
C ASN A 150 23.26 6.20 6.12
#